data_AF-X2A9C5-F1
#
_entry.id   AF-X2A9C5-F1
#
_cell.length_a   1.000
_cell.length_b   1.000
_cell.length_c   1.000
_cell.angle_alpha   90.00
_cell.angle_beta   90.00
_cell.angle_gamma   90.00
#
_symmetry.space_group_name_H-M   'P 1'
#
loop_
_entity.id
_entity.type
_entity.pdbx_description
1 polymer ?
#
loop_
_entity_poly.entity_id
_entity_poly.type
_entity_poly.pdbx_seq_one_letter_code
_entity_poly.pdbx_strand_id
1 'polypeptide(L)'
;PLQESAVWIDETQTYHTMFSRNRASSPVVTEENDDPLGISDESNDKKFPEDQLQEMFPEGSGNIALENFVAAWYLLDNHHGTSFDDLKAGLAYLKRKSNQQTEGPMSFVKANLSTFMDCYDTLSGMHAKMSQDNSGRGTKSVTHTLEETLNDANKAATTLFHDVLGRKDSADATRNALGVLHRFKFLFNLPCSMDRNIKKGDYDLVITDYTRAKSLFGDTDVGIFKKVYQEVENRIEAFRVMLDKKLMTLPSTVEEQKKII
;
A
#
# COMPACT_ATOMS: atom_id res chain seq x y z
N PRO A 1 -4.57 -54.65 -25.38
CA PRO A 1 -4.20 -54.21 -26.76
C PRO A 1 -5.14 -53.09 -27.21
N LEU A 2 -4.66 -51.84 -27.20
CA LEU A 2 -5.42 -50.69 -27.69
C LEU A 2 -5.09 -50.52 -29.18
N GLN A 3 -6.13 -50.55 -30.02
CA GLN A 3 -6.01 -50.39 -31.47
C GLN A 3 -6.02 -48.90 -31.78
N GLU A 4 -4.91 -48.37 -32.30
CA GLU A 4 -4.84 -46.98 -32.76
C GLU A 4 -5.73 -46.82 -34.01
N SER A 5 -6.86 -46.13 -33.85
CA SER A 5 -7.72 -45.73 -34.95
C SER A 5 -7.25 -44.36 -35.47
N ALA A 6 -6.48 -44.35 -36.57
CA ALA A 6 -6.23 -43.13 -37.32
C ALA A 6 -7.46 -42.80 -38.18
N VAL A 7 -8.48 -42.19 -37.56
CA VAL A 7 -9.52 -41.48 -38.30
C VAL A 7 -8.93 -40.10 -38.58
N TRP A 8 -8.46 -39.90 -39.81
CA TRP A 8 -8.15 -38.57 -40.30
C TRP A 8 -9.47 -37.79 -40.34
N ILE A 9 -9.64 -36.88 -39.37
CA ILE A 9 -10.71 -35.91 -39.39
C ILE A 9 -10.25 -34.83 -40.36
N ASP A 10 -11.00 -34.64 -41.45
CA ASP A 10 -10.78 -33.53 -42.37
C ASP A 10 -11.00 -32.22 -41.60
N GLU A 11 -9.90 -31.54 -41.28
CA GLU A 11 -9.90 -30.36 -40.42
C GLU A 11 -10.70 -29.19 -41.04
N THR A 12 -11.00 -29.25 -42.35
CA THR A 12 -11.80 -28.24 -43.06
C THR A 12 -13.24 -28.13 -42.56
N GLN A 13 -13.84 -29.23 -42.06
CA GLN A 13 -15.20 -29.20 -41.52
C GLN A 13 -15.26 -28.65 -40.08
N THR A 14 -14.19 -28.82 -39.30
CA THR A 14 -14.14 -28.39 -37.88
C THR A 14 -14.20 -26.88 -37.70
N TYR A 15 -13.75 -26.11 -38.69
CA TYR A 15 -13.85 -24.64 -38.67
C TYR A 15 -15.30 -24.14 -38.87
N HIS A 16 -16.20 -24.96 -39.42
CA HIS A 16 -17.56 -24.54 -39.76
C HIS A 16 -18.52 -24.51 -38.56
N THR A 17 -18.25 -25.28 -37.50
CA THR A 17 -19.18 -25.44 -36.37
C THR A 17 -18.86 -24.59 -35.14
N MET A 18 -17.65 -24.03 -35.00
CA MET A 18 -17.24 -23.34 -33.77
C MET A 18 -17.45 -21.81 -33.78
N PHE A 19 -17.80 -21.19 -34.92
CA PHE A 19 -18.00 -19.74 -35.01
C PHE A 19 -19.46 -19.27 -34.86
N SER A 20 -20.42 -20.17 -34.65
CA SER A 20 -21.85 -19.83 -34.73
C SER A 20 -22.54 -19.54 -33.40
N ARG A 21 -21.83 -19.16 -32.33
CA ARG A 21 -22.45 -18.66 -31.09
C ARG A 21 -21.73 -17.43 -30.53
N ASN A 22 -22.33 -16.28 -30.82
CA ASN A 22 -22.18 -14.99 -30.15
C ASN A 22 -20.80 -14.32 -30.24
N ARG A 23 -20.54 -13.66 -31.38
CA ARG A 23 -19.73 -12.45 -31.42
C ARG A 23 -20.43 -11.38 -32.24
N ALA A 24 -20.33 -10.13 -31.75
CA ALA A 24 -20.76 -8.93 -32.45
C ALA A 24 -20.24 -8.93 -33.89
N SER A 25 -21.12 -8.51 -34.80
CA SER A 25 -20.95 -8.46 -36.25
C SER A 25 -19.55 -7.99 -36.64
N SER A 26 -18.69 -8.96 -36.99
CA SER A 26 -17.48 -8.67 -37.75
C SER A 26 -17.90 -8.64 -39.22
N PRO A 27 -17.62 -7.57 -39.99
CA PRO A 27 -18.04 -7.47 -41.40
C PRO A 27 -17.16 -8.31 -42.34
N VAL A 28 -16.30 -9.17 -41.80
CA VAL A 28 -15.38 -10.04 -42.54
C VAL A 28 -15.85 -11.48 -42.46
N VAL A 29 -17.12 -11.72 -42.79
CA VAL A 29 -17.50 -12.98 -43.43
C VAL A 29 -17.56 -12.64 -44.90
N THR A 30 -16.37 -12.63 -45.52
CA THR A 30 -16.26 -12.53 -46.96
C THR A 30 -17.03 -13.70 -47.55
N GLU A 31 -17.89 -13.42 -48.51
CA GLU A 31 -18.53 -14.37 -49.40
C GLU A 31 -17.45 -15.16 -50.17
N GLU A 32 -16.80 -16.13 -49.53
CA GLU A 32 -15.72 -16.91 -50.15
C GLU A 32 -16.24 -17.95 -51.18
N ASN A 33 -17.55 -17.99 -51.42
CA ASN A 33 -18.20 -18.96 -52.32
C ASN A 33 -18.97 -18.34 -53.49
N ASP A 34 -18.88 -17.02 -53.71
CA ASP A 34 -19.52 -16.40 -54.88
C ASP A 34 -18.59 -16.44 -56.08
N ASP A 35 -19.07 -16.98 -57.20
CA ASP A 35 -18.38 -16.92 -58.49
C ASP A 35 -17.83 -15.50 -58.73
N PRO A 36 -16.51 -15.32 -58.95
CA PRO A 36 -15.90 -14.02 -59.23
C PRO A 36 -16.52 -13.29 -60.43
N LEU A 37 -17.14 -14.01 -61.37
CA LEU A 37 -17.85 -13.41 -62.50
C LEU A 37 -19.29 -13.01 -62.16
N GLY A 38 -19.84 -13.49 -61.04
CA GLY A 38 -21.22 -13.21 -60.62
C GLY A 38 -22.26 -13.79 -61.59
N ILE A 39 -21.89 -14.82 -62.35
CA ILE A 39 -22.77 -15.51 -63.28
C ILE A 39 -23.26 -16.77 -62.57
N SER A 40 -24.58 -16.95 -62.49
CA SER A 40 -25.15 -18.13 -61.83
C SER A 40 -24.87 -19.39 -62.65
N ASP A 41 -24.23 -20.38 -62.02
CA ASP A 41 -23.79 -21.64 -62.65
C ASP A 41 -24.92 -22.68 -62.83
N GLU A 42 -26.19 -22.28 -62.62
CA GLU A 42 -27.36 -23.19 -62.68
C GLU A 42 -27.63 -23.78 -64.08
N SER A 43 -26.83 -23.44 -65.08
CA SER A 43 -26.97 -23.95 -66.46
C SER A 43 -25.94 -25.02 -66.84
N ASN A 44 -24.99 -25.35 -65.95
CA ASN A 44 -23.75 -26.05 -66.31
C ASN A 44 -23.70 -27.49 -65.77
N ASP A 45 -24.59 -28.36 -66.27
CA ASP A 45 -24.75 -29.73 -65.78
C ASP A 45 -23.58 -30.70 -66.10
N LYS A 46 -22.53 -30.26 -66.84
CA LYS A 46 -21.47 -31.16 -67.34
C LYS A 46 -20.06 -30.63 -67.11
N LYS A 47 -19.45 -30.93 -65.97
CA LYS A 47 -18.05 -30.57 -65.70
C LYS A 47 -17.10 -30.98 -66.84
N PHE A 48 -16.18 -30.09 -67.22
CA PHE A 48 -15.15 -30.40 -68.21
C PHE A 48 -14.22 -31.50 -67.63
N PRO A 49 -13.81 -32.51 -68.42
CA PRO A 49 -13.01 -33.62 -67.90
C PRO A 49 -11.66 -33.14 -67.35
N GLU A 50 -11.42 -33.40 -66.06
CA GLU A 50 -10.22 -32.99 -65.31
C GLU A 50 -8.93 -33.56 -65.93
N ASP A 51 -8.98 -34.79 -66.46
CA ASP A 51 -7.85 -35.42 -67.15
C ASP A 51 -7.34 -34.60 -68.35
N GLN A 52 -8.23 -33.95 -69.09
CA GLN A 52 -7.87 -33.09 -70.23
C GLN A 52 -7.33 -31.74 -69.78
N LEU A 53 -7.83 -31.21 -68.67
CA LEU A 53 -7.30 -29.97 -68.09
C LEU A 53 -5.88 -30.18 -67.59
N GLN A 54 -5.62 -31.31 -66.91
CA GLN A 54 -4.30 -31.68 -66.42
C GLN A 54 -3.30 -31.91 -67.57
N GLU A 55 -3.75 -32.41 -68.72
CA GLU A 55 -2.92 -32.53 -69.93
C GLU A 55 -2.59 -31.15 -70.54
N MET A 56 -3.57 -30.25 -70.60
CA MET A 56 -3.40 -28.90 -71.17
C MET A 56 -2.59 -27.96 -70.26
N PHE A 57 -2.64 -28.15 -68.95
CA PHE A 57 -2.02 -27.29 -67.95
C PHE A 57 -1.36 -28.14 -66.83
N PRO A 58 -0.26 -28.85 -67.13
CA PRO A 58 0.33 -29.88 -66.26
C PRO A 58 0.83 -29.41 -64.89
N GLU A 59 1.01 -28.11 -64.67
CA GLU A 59 1.36 -27.52 -63.38
C GLU A 59 0.34 -26.45 -62.91
N GLY A 60 -0.75 -26.26 -63.64
CA GLY A 60 -1.76 -25.24 -63.36
C GLY A 60 -2.91 -25.75 -62.50
N SER A 61 -3.64 -24.83 -61.86
CA SER A 61 -4.88 -25.16 -61.16
C SER A 61 -5.98 -24.15 -61.47
N GLY A 62 -7.23 -24.60 -61.44
CA GLY A 62 -8.41 -23.72 -61.45
C GLY A 62 -8.67 -23.04 -60.11
N ASN A 63 -8.01 -23.45 -59.03
CA ASN A 63 -8.29 -22.89 -57.71
C ASN A 63 -7.69 -21.49 -57.55
N ILE A 64 -8.55 -20.50 -57.34
CA ILE A 64 -8.20 -19.07 -57.19
C ILE A 64 -7.27 -18.82 -56.00
N ALA A 65 -7.30 -19.70 -54.98
CA ALA A 65 -6.46 -19.57 -53.78
C ALA A 65 -5.03 -20.10 -53.96
N LEU A 66 -4.71 -20.78 -55.06
CA LEU A 66 -3.38 -21.37 -55.29
C LEU A 66 -2.49 -20.47 -56.16
N GLU A 67 -1.18 -20.45 -55.89
CA GLU A 67 -0.22 -19.64 -56.65
C GLU A 67 -0.09 -20.06 -58.13
N ASN A 68 -0.39 -21.32 -58.44
CA ASN A 68 -0.40 -21.86 -59.79
C ASN A 68 -1.74 -21.69 -60.51
N PHE A 69 -2.54 -20.69 -60.11
CA PHE A 69 -3.83 -20.41 -60.71
C PHE A 69 -3.74 -20.09 -62.21
N VAL A 70 -4.59 -20.74 -63.00
CA VAL A 70 -4.74 -20.51 -64.44
C VAL A 70 -6.19 -20.11 -64.74
N ALA A 71 -6.38 -18.86 -65.16
CA ALA A 71 -7.71 -18.33 -65.48
C ALA A 71 -8.43 -19.12 -66.60
N ALA A 72 -7.68 -19.62 -67.58
CA ALA A 72 -8.23 -20.45 -68.65
C ALA A 72 -8.74 -21.82 -68.13
N TRP A 73 -8.03 -22.44 -67.18
CA TRP A 73 -8.50 -23.63 -66.49
C TRP A 73 -9.79 -23.34 -65.75
N TYR A 74 -9.82 -22.28 -64.94
CA TYR A 74 -10.99 -21.92 -64.15
C TYR A 74 -12.25 -21.71 -65.01
N LEU A 75 -12.11 -21.01 -66.14
CA LEU A 75 -13.20 -20.78 -67.09
C LEU A 75 -13.67 -22.06 -67.78
N LEU A 76 -12.77 -22.99 -68.10
CA LEU A 76 -13.15 -24.27 -68.70
C LEU A 76 -13.83 -25.19 -67.67
N ASP A 77 -13.34 -25.22 -66.44
CA ASP A 77 -13.90 -26.05 -65.39
C ASP A 77 -15.30 -25.56 -64.96
N ASN A 78 -15.45 -24.25 -64.70
CA ASN A 78 -16.67 -23.68 -64.11
C ASN A 78 -17.59 -22.97 -65.12
N HIS A 79 -17.11 -22.56 -66.30
CA HIS A 79 -17.89 -21.74 -67.26
C HIS A 79 -17.82 -22.23 -68.72
N HIS A 80 -17.51 -23.50 -68.98
CA HIS A 80 -17.43 -24.01 -70.36
C HIS A 80 -18.73 -23.86 -71.16
N GLY A 81 -19.89 -23.90 -70.48
CA GLY A 81 -21.21 -23.72 -71.09
C GLY A 81 -21.70 -22.27 -71.16
N THR A 82 -20.94 -21.31 -70.63
CA THR A 82 -21.34 -19.90 -70.55
C THR A 82 -21.14 -19.19 -71.89
N SER A 83 -22.11 -18.35 -72.28
CA SER A 83 -22.03 -17.61 -73.55
C SER A 83 -20.96 -16.51 -73.51
N PHE A 84 -20.47 -16.10 -74.67
CA PHE A 84 -19.48 -15.01 -74.75
C PHE A 84 -20.02 -13.67 -74.21
N ASP A 85 -21.30 -13.39 -74.42
CA ASP A 85 -21.94 -12.16 -73.93
C ASP A 85 -22.06 -12.17 -72.40
N ASP A 86 -22.35 -13.33 -71.79
CA ASP A 86 -22.39 -13.49 -70.34
C ASP A 86 -20.99 -13.37 -69.73
N LEU A 87 -19.97 -13.98 -70.33
CA LEU A 87 -18.58 -13.82 -69.91
C LEU A 87 -18.12 -12.35 -69.98
N LYS A 88 -18.58 -11.61 -71.00
CA LYS A 88 -18.31 -10.17 -71.12
C LYS A 88 -19.01 -9.36 -70.03
N ALA A 89 -20.23 -9.74 -69.65
CA ALA A 89 -20.93 -9.15 -68.52
C ALA A 89 -20.23 -9.45 -67.19
N GLY A 90 -19.77 -10.69 -67.00
CA GLY A 90 -18.99 -11.11 -65.83
C GLY A 90 -17.66 -10.37 -65.71
N LEU A 91 -16.97 -10.11 -66.81
CA LEU A 91 -15.77 -9.26 -66.82
C LEU A 91 -16.07 -7.83 -66.38
N ALA A 92 -17.19 -7.25 -66.79
CA ALA A 92 -17.61 -5.92 -66.36
C ALA A 92 -17.96 -5.90 -64.86
N TYR A 93 -18.62 -6.95 -64.35
CA TYR A 93 -18.89 -7.14 -62.93
C TYR A 93 -17.58 -7.24 -62.12
N LEU A 94 -16.65 -8.09 -62.54
CA LEU A 94 -15.36 -8.29 -61.88
C LEU A 94 -14.55 -6.99 -61.82
N LYS A 95 -14.49 -6.22 -62.92
CA LYS A 95 -13.84 -4.90 -62.93
C LYS A 95 -14.47 -3.94 -61.92
N ARG A 96 -15.80 -3.92 -61.82
CA ARG A 96 -16.50 -3.08 -60.84
C ARG A 96 -16.20 -3.54 -59.40
N LYS A 97 -16.26 -4.85 -59.13
CA LYS A 97 -15.99 -5.44 -57.80
C LYS A 97 -14.55 -5.21 -57.36
N SER A 98 -13.58 -5.38 -58.27
CA SER A 98 -12.16 -5.09 -58.02
C SER A 98 -11.93 -3.63 -57.63
N ASN A 99 -12.55 -2.68 -58.35
CA ASN A 99 -12.44 -1.27 -58.01
C ASN A 99 -13.08 -0.94 -56.64
N GLN A 100 -14.22 -1.53 -56.31
CA GLN A 100 -14.88 -1.34 -55.00
C GLN A 100 -14.06 -1.90 -53.82
N GLN A 101 -13.41 -3.05 -54.00
CA GLN A 101 -12.57 -3.64 -52.94
C GLN A 101 -11.39 -2.74 -52.57
N THR A 102 -10.85 -1.95 -53.49
CA THR A 102 -9.76 -1.01 -53.17
C THR A 102 -10.19 0.17 -52.29
N GLU A 103 -11.48 0.51 -52.30
CA GLU A 103 -12.02 1.62 -51.49
C GLU A 103 -12.46 1.19 -50.08
N GLY A 104 -12.86 -0.07 -49.88
CA GLY A 104 -13.36 -0.59 -48.60
C GLY A 104 -12.35 -0.47 -47.43
N PRO A 105 -11.14 -1.06 -47.54
CA PRO A 105 -10.12 -0.95 -46.49
C PRO A 105 -9.67 0.49 -46.25
N MET A 106 -9.54 1.28 -47.32
CA MET A 106 -9.13 2.68 -47.24
C MET A 106 -10.20 3.56 -46.58
N SER A 107 -11.47 3.33 -46.86
CA SER A 107 -12.59 4.04 -46.22
C SER A 107 -12.71 3.66 -44.74
N PHE A 108 -12.48 2.40 -44.38
CA PHE A 108 -12.42 1.98 -42.98
C PHE A 108 -11.30 2.69 -42.22
N VAL A 109 -10.09 2.73 -42.77
CA VAL A 109 -8.96 3.44 -42.15
C VAL A 109 -9.25 4.94 -42.04
N LYS A 110 -9.83 5.56 -43.08
CA LYS A 110 -10.23 6.98 -43.04
C LYS A 110 -11.28 7.27 -41.97
N ALA A 111 -12.29 6.40 -41.82
CA ALA A 111 -13.35 6.57 -40.82
C ALA A 111 -12.84 6.44 -39.38
N ASN A 112 -11.79 5.64 -39.15
CA ASN A 112 -11.26 5.35 -37.82
C ASN A 112 -9.91 6.04 -37.53
N LEU A 113 -9.40 6.87 -38.45
CA LEU A 113 -8.09 7.51 -38.35
C LEU A 113 -7.94 8.34 -37.07
N SER A 114 -8.99 9.09 -36.71
CA SER A 114 -9.00 9.88 -35.48
C SER A 114 -8.81 9.02 -34.24
N THR A 115 -9.52 7.88 -34.15
CA THR A 115 -9.39 6.96 -33.02
C THR A 115 -8.00 6.32 -32.97
N PHE A 116 -7.41 5.96 -34.11
CA PHE A 116 -6.04 5.44 -34.14
C PHE A 116 -5.03 6.49 -33.64
N MET A 117 -5.19 7.75 -34.05
CA MET A 117 -4.34 8.84 -33.58
C MET A 117 -4.52 9.10 -32.09
N ASP A 118 -5.76 9.12 -31.59
CA ASP A 118 -6.06 9.28 -30.17
C ASP A 118 -5.44 8.15 -29.33
N CYS A 119 -5.54 6.89 -29.81
CA CYS A 119 -4.91 5.75 -29.16
C CYS A 119 -3.38 5.86 -29.18
N TYR A 120 -2.80 6.29 -30.30
CA TYR A 120 -1.36 6.51 -30.42
C TYR A 120 -0.88 7.61 -29.49
N ASP A 121 -1.55 8.75 -29.44
CA ASP A 121 -1.22 9.87 -28.56
C ASP A 121 -1.34 9.47 -27.09
N THR A 122 -2.39 8.70 -26.74
CA THR A 122 -2.55 8.15 -25.40
C THR A 122 -1.40 7.21 -25.04
N LEU A 123 -1.05 6.29 -25.94
CA LEU A 123 0.04 5.33 -25.72
C LEU A 123 1.40 6.02 -25.64
N SER A 124 1.65 7.00 -26.50
CA SER A 124 2.85 7.83 -26.50
C SER A 124 2.97 8.63 -25.21
N GLY A 125 1.86 9.23 -24.75
CA GLY A 125 1.78 9.93 -23.48
C GLY A 125 2.04 9.01 -22.27
N MET A 126 1.49 7.79 -22.29
CA MET A 126 1.79 6.77 -21.27
C MET A 126 3.27 6.37 -21.30
N HIS A 127 3.84 6.12 -22.47
CA HIS A 127 5.24 5.75 -22.63
C HIS A 127 6.18 6.86 -22.14
N ALA A 128 5.89 8.12 -22.45
CA ALA A 128 6.67 9.27 -21.97
C ALA A 128 6.67 9.36 -20.44
N LYS A 129 5.50 9.20 -19.81
CA LYS A 129 5.38 9.18 -18.33
C LYS A 129 6.13 8.00 -17.71
N MET A 130 5.96 6.80 -18.29
CA MET A 130 6.65 5.60 -17.83
C MET A 130 8.18 5.72 -17.98
N SER A 131 8.65 6.33 -19.07
CA SER A 131 10.07 6.57 -19.29
C SER A 131 10.61 7.67 -18.37
N GLN A 132 9.84 8.71 -18.04
CA GLN A 132 10.23 9.70 -17.01
C GLN A 132 10.34 9.05 -15.64
N ASP A 133 9.38 8.22 -15.25
CA ASP A 133 9.41 7.46 -14.02
C ASP A 133 10.63 6.53 -13.98
N ASN A 134 10.99 5.90 -15.10
CA ASN A 134 12.14 5.01 -15.18
C ASN A 134 13.49 5.77 -15.21
N SER A 135 13.58 6.88 -15.92
CA SER A 135 14.80 7.70 -16.05
C SER A 135 15.12 8.53 -14.80
N GLY A 136 14.11 8.90 -13.99
CA GLY A 136 14.29 9.51 -12.67
C GLY A 136 14.67 8.49 -11.57
N ARG A 137 14.52 7.19 -11.86
CA ARG A 137 14.76 6.10 -10.92
C ARG A 137 16.18 5.55 -11.05
N GLY A 138 17.13 6.37 -10.63
CA GLY A 138 18.22 5.84 -9.82
C GLY A 138 17.67 5.33 -8.49
N THR A 139 17.15 4.10 -8.46
CA THR A 139 17.01 3.27 -7.22
C THR A 139 16.11 3.72 -6.06
N LYS A 140 15.33 4.81 -6.13
CA LYS A 140 14.40 5.17 -5.03
C LYS A 140 12.99 5.41 -5.55
N SER A 141 12.08 4.53 -5.17
CA SER A 141 10.64 4.66 -5.41
C SER A 141 10.11 5.94 -4.77
N VAL A 142 9.07 6.58 -5.31
CA VAL A 142 8.38 7.75 -4.70
C VAL A 142 7.95 7.44 -3.25
N THR A 143 7.74 6.17 -2.93
CA THR A 143 7.46 5.71 -1.57
C THR A 143 8.65 5.86 -0.61
N HIS A 144 9.89 5.84 -1.11
CA HIS A 144 11.10 5.97 -0.31
C HIS A 144 11.30 7.40 0.21
N THR A 145 10.99 8.43 -0.58
CA THR A 145 11.08 9.82 -0.11
C THR A 145 9.99 10.12 0.94
N LEU A 146 8.80 9.53 0.76
CA LEU A 146 7.75 9.55 1.77
C LEU A 146 8.18 8.81 3.05
N GLU A 147 8.82 7.66 2.92
CA GLU A 147 9.34 6.90 4.07
C GLU A 147 10.44 7.66 4.82
N GLU A 148 11.38 8.29 4.11
CA GLU A 148 12.42 9.14 4.71
C GLU A 148 11.79 10.31 5.50
N THR A 149 10.88 11.06 4.88
CA THR A 149 10.20 12.19 5.54
C THR A 149 9.34 11.77 6.72
N LEU A 150 8.66 10.62 6.63
CA LEU A 150 7.88 10.07 7.74
C LEU A 150 8.78 9.63 8.90
N ASN A 151 9.90 8.99 8.60
CA ASN A 151 10.85 8.55 9.62
C ASN A 151 11.49 9.75 10.33
N ASP A 152 11.82 10.81 9.60
CA ASP A 152 12.37 12.03 10.17
C ASP A 152 11.36 12.76 11.05
N ALA A 153 10.09 12.85 10.61
CA ALA A 153 9.00 13.38 11.43
C ALA A 153 8.79 12.54 12.70
N ASN A 154 8.86 11.21 12.60
CA ASN A 154 8.71 10.31 13.74
C ASN A 154 9.87 10.45 14.75
N LYS A 155 11.11 10.58 14.27
CA LYS A 155 12.28 10.86 15.13
C LYS A 155 12.13 12.20 15.83
N ALA A 156 11.77 13.25 15.11
CA ALA A 156 11.56 14.58 15.68
C ALA A 156 10.46 14.56 16.75
N ALA A 157 9.34 13.88 16.48
CA ALA A 157 8.26 13.71 17.45
C ALA A 157 8.72 12.94 18.69
N THR A 158 9.44 11.83 18.51
CA THR A 158 9.94 11.00 19.62
C THR A 158 10.87 11.79 20.54
N THR A 159 11.80 12.57 19.97
CA THR A 159 12.69 13.45 20.74
C THR A 159 11.90 14.50 21.52
N LEU A 160 10.95 15.18 20.87
CA LEU A 160 10.10 16.18 21.53
C LEU A 160 9.28 15.58 22.67
N PHE A 161 8.72 14.39 22.47
CA PHE A 161 7.94 13.70 23.51
C PHE A 161 8.83 13.28 24.68
N HIS A 162 10.04 12.79 24.42
CA HIS A 162 10.97 12.43 25.48
C HIS A 162 11.30 13.64 26.37
N ASP A 163 11.61 14.79 25.76
CA ASP A 163 11.93 16.02 26.49
C ASP A 163 10.74 16.58 27.27
N VAL A 164 9.54 16.52 26.69
CA VAL A 164 8.30 16.97 27.36
C VAL A 164 7.92 16.05 28.51
N LEU A 165 7.99 14.73 28.31
CA LEU A 165 7.71 13.74 29.36
C LEU A 165 8.74 13.83 30.49
N GLY A 166 10.03 13.95 30.18
CA GLY A 166 11.08 14.09 31.19
C GLY A 166 10.91 15.37 32.03
N ARG A 167 10.52 16.49 31.41
CA ARG A 167 10.20 17.73 32.13
C ARG A 167 8.95 17.58 33.00
N LYS A 168 7.91 16.90 32.50
CA LYS A 168 6.70 16.59 33.27
C LYS A 168 7.03 15.73 34.50
N ASP A 169 7.78 14.65 34.33
CA ASP A 169 8.16 13.75 35.41
C ASP A 169 8.99 14.48 36.47
N SER A 170 9.92 15.34 36.06
CA SER A 170 10.71 16.17 36.98
C SER A 170 9.83 17.15 37.78
N ALA A 171 8.85 17.78 37.11
CA ALA A 171 7.90 18.68 37.76
C ALA A 171 6.98 17.93 38.72
N ASP A 172 6.48 16.75 38.33
CA ASP A 172 5.64 15.91 39.17
C ASP A 172 6.40 15.33 40.36
N ALA A 173 7.67 14.95 40.19
CA ALA A 173 8.54 14.53 41.29
C ALA A 173 8.75 15.67 42.30
N THR A 174 9.01 16.89 41.81
CA THR A 174 9.13 18.09 42.66
C THR A 174 7.82 18.39 43.39
N ARG A 175 6.69 18.29 42.69
CA ARG A 175 5.35 18.49 43.26
C ARG A 175 5.04 17.44 44.32
N ASN A 176 5.41 16.19 44.10
CA ASN A 176 5.23 15.10 45.06
C ASN A 176 6.12 15.31 46.29
N ALA A 177 7.40 15.62 46.10
CA ALA A 177 8.32 15.94 47.19
C ALA A 177 7.81 17.13 48.03
N LEU A 178 7.33 18.19 47.38
CA LEU A 178 6.73 19.34 48.07
C LEU A 178 5.46 18.94 48.84
N GLY A 179 4.62 18.08 48.26
CA GLY A 179 3.44 17.53 48.92
C GLY A 179 3.80 16.77 50.20
N VAL A 180 4.83 15.93 50.16
CA VAL A 180 5.35 15.20 51.32
C VAL A 180 5.92 16.18 52.36
N LEU A 181 6.74 17.15 51.95
CA LEU A 181 7.31 18.17 52.85
C LEU A 181 6.23 19.00 53.54
N HIS A 182 5.18 19.37 52.82
CA HIS A 182 4.08 20.15 53.40
C HIS A 182 3.25 19.31 54.37
N ARG A 183 2.93 18.07 54.01
CA ARG A 183 2.15 17.15 54.85
C ARG A 183 2.88 16.78 56.14
N PHE A 184 4.19 16.61 56.08
CA PHE A 184 5.04 16.25 57.23
C PHE A 184 5.91 17.41 57.72
N LYS A 185 5.47 18.66 57.47
CA LYS A 185 6.19 19.88 57.85
C LYS A 185 6.57 19.91 59.33
N PHE A 186 5.70 19.39 60.20
CA PHE A 186 5.96 19.29 61.64
C PHE A 186 7.20 18.43 61.93
N LEU A 187 7.28 17.22 61.36
CA LEU A 187 8.40 16.29 61.60
C LEU A 187 9.73 16.86 61.11
N PHE A 188 9.75 17.44 59.89
CA PHE A 188 10.96 18.02 59.33
C PHE A 188 11.45 19.27 60.08
N ASN A 189 10.55 20.06 60.65
CA ASN A 189 10.91 21.23 61.45
C ASN A 189 11.10 20.93 62.93
N LEU A 190 10.84 19.70 63.38
CA LEU A 190 10.89 19.32 64.79
C LEU A 190 12.27 19.52 65.41
N PRO A 191 13.40 19.06 64.81
CA PRO A 191 14.73 19.29 65.38
C PRO A 191 15.04 20.79 65.55
N CYS A 192 14.74 21.61 64.54
CA CYS A 192 14.97 23.05 64.59
C CYS A 192 14.05 23.77 65.60
N SER A 193 12.80 23.33 65.72
CA SER A 193 11.84 23.86 66.70
C SER A 193 12.29 23.54 68.12
N MET A 194 12.74 22.31 68.36
CA MET A 194 13.27 21.86 69.64
C MET A 194 14.47 22.70 70.07
N ASP A 195 15.43 22.95 69.18
CA ASP A 195 16.59 23.79 69.47
C ASP A 195 16.21 25.20 69.90
N ARG A 196 15.22 25.75 69.21
CA ARG A 196 14.71 27.09 69.49
C ARG A 196 14.00 27.13 70.84
N ASN A 197 13.22 26.11 71.19
CA ASN A 197 12.50 26.01 72.46
C ASN A 197 13.43 25.72 73.65
N ILE A 198 14.46 24.88 73.45
CA ILE A 198 15.51 24.63 74.44
C ILE A 198 16.27 25.92 74.79
N LYS A 199 16.62 26.74 73.78
CA LYS A 199 17.28 28.04 74.00
C LYS A 199 16.40 29.05 74.73
N LYS A 200 15.08 28.98 74.54
CA LYS A 200 14.11 29.86 75.21
C LYS A 200 13.77 29.43 76.65
N GLY A 201 14.08 28.19 77.03
CA GLY A 201 13.72 27.64 78.36
C GLY A 201 12.27 27.15 78.46
N ASP A 202 11.63 26.88 77.30
CA ASP A 202 10.28 26.34 77.22
C ASP A 202 10.33 24.80 77.11
N TYR A 203 10.74 24.16 78.20
CA TYR A 203 11.00 22.71 78.25
C TYR A 203 9.72 21.86 78.12
N ASP A 204 8.59 22.32 78.64
CA ASP A 204 7.29 21.64 78.49
C ASP A 204 6.86 21.48 77.04
N LEU A 205 7.12 22.49 76.21
CA LEU A 205 6.79 22.47 74.79
C LEU A 205 7.65 21.45 74.03
N VAL A 206 8.93 21.32 74.41
CA VAL A 206 9.85 20.32 73.85
C VAL A 206 9.39 18.90 74.17
N ILE A 207 8.97 18.65 75.42
CA ILE A 207 8.48 17.34 75.86
C ILE A 207 7.16 17.00 75.16
N THR A 208 6.26 17.97 75.02
CA THR A 208 4.97 17.81 74.34
C THR A 208 5.14 17.53 72.84
N ASP A 209 5.97 18.33 72.15
CA ASP A 209 6.27 18.16 70.73
C ASP A 209 6.97 16.82 70.46
N TYR A 210 7.89 16.40 71.33
CA TYR A 210 8.52 15.08 71.23
C TYR A 210 7.52 13.93 71.45
N THR A 211 6.67 14.03 72.47
CA THR A 211 5.65 13.00 72.75
C THR A 211 4.67 12.88 71.59
N ARG A 212 4.26 14.01 71.00
CA ARG A 212 3.43 14.06 69.80
C ARG A 212 4.12 13.42 68.60
N ALA A 213 5.41 13.69 68.40
CA ALA A 213 6.18 13.09 67.32
C ALA A 213 6.36 11.59 67.49
N LYS A 214 6.64 11.14 68.72
CA LYS A 214 6.74 9.71 69.07
C LYS A 214 5.43 8.98 68.86
N SER A 215 4.29 9.57 69.23
CA SER A 215 2.97 8.97 69.02
C SER A 215 2.56 8.88 67.55
N LEU A 216 2.95 9.85 66.72
CA LEU A 216 2.53 9.92 65.32
C LEU A 216 3.49 9.19 64.36
N PHE A 217 4.77 9.09 64.73
CA PHE A 217 5.83 8.61 63.84
C PHE A 217 6.68 7.48 64.40
N GLY A 218 6.41 7.00 65.61
CA GLY A 218 7.20 5.96 66.29
C GLY A 218 7.34 4.63 65.52
N ASP A 219 6.31 4.24 64.76
CA ASP A 219 6.28 2.98 63.99
C ASP A 219 6.46 3.17 62.48
N THR A 220 7.04 4.30 62.04
CA THR A 220 7.09 4.59 60.59
C THR A 220 8.21 3.86 59.86
N ASP A 221 7.89 3.14 58.78
CA ASP A 221 8.86 2.35 58.00
C ASP A 221 9.58 3.14 56.88
N VAL A 222 9.24 4.41 56.68
CA VAL A 222 9.84 5.25 55.63
C VAL A 222 11.25 5.69 56.03
N GLY A 223 12.26 5.31 55.25
CA GLY A 223 13.68 5.56 55.56
C GLY A 223 14.06 7.04 55.77
N ILE A 224 13.40 7.98 55.08
CA ILE A 224 13.61 9.42 55.30
C ILE A 224 13.13 9.83 56.70
N PHE A 225 11.98 9.32 57.14
CA PHE A 225 11.44 9.65 58.46
C PHE A 225 12.27 9.03 59.58
N LYS A 226 12.82 7.82 59.39
CA LYS A 226 13.77 7.23 60.34
C LYS A 226 15.01 8.10 60.56
N LYS A 227 15.59 8.66 59.49
CA LYS A 227 16.73 9.58 59.60
C LYS A 227 16.39 10.86 60.37
N VAL A 228 15.24 11.47 60.07
CA VAL A 228 14.78 12.67 60.79
C VAL A 228 14.51 12.34 62.25
N TYR A 229 13.87 11.21 62.53
CA TYR A 229 13.58 10.76 63.88
C TYR A 229 14.84 10.47 64.69
N GLN A 230 15.86 9.87 64.08
CA GLN A 230 17.17 9.66 64.71
C GLN A 230 17.84 10.99 65.09
N GLU A 231 17.72 12.02 64.25
CA GLU A 231 18.24 13.36 64.57
C GLU A 231 17.48 14.02 65.74
N VAL A 232 16.15 13.84 65.78
CA VAL A 232 15.31 14.28 66.92
C VAL A 232 15.75 13.58 68.21
N GLU A 233 15.99 12.27 68.17
CA GLU A 233 16.39 11.46 69.32
C GLU A 233 17.79 11.83 69.83
N ASN A 234 18.75 12.04 68.93
CA ASN A 234 20.07 12.59 69.27
C ASN A 234 19.95 13.95 69.97
N ARG A 235 19.03 14.81 69.50
CA ARG A 235 18.86 16.15 70.08
C ARG A 235 18.24 16.13 71.46
N ILE A 236 17.37 15.16 71.73
CA ILE A 236 16.77 14.92 73.05
C ILE A 236 17.79 14.37 74.02
N GLU A 237 18.65 13.47 73.56
CA GLU A 237 19.73 12.95 74.40
C GLU A 237 20.70 14.07 74.78
N ALA A 238 21.07 14.92 73.83
CA ALA A 238 21.86 16.12 74.12
C ALA A 238 21.16 17.08 75.10
N PHE A 239 19.83 17.20 75.00
CA PHE A 239 19.02 18.00 75.91
C PHE A 239 18.96 17.40 77.32
N ARG A 240 18.82 16.08 77.45
CA ARG A 240 18.87 15.35 78.74
C ARG A 240 20.20 15.57 79.44
N VAL A 241 21.32 15.43 78.73
CA VAL A 241 22.66 15.68 79.28
C VAL A 241 22.83 17.14 79.71
N MET A 242 22.25 18.10 78.96
CA MET A 242 22.25 19.52 79.35
C MET A 242 21.44 19.77 80.62
N LEU A 243 20.25 19.18 80.72
CA LEU A 243 19.39 19.28 81.90
C LEU A 243 20.08 18.66 83.13
N ASP A 244 20.68 17.48 82.98
CA ASP A 244 21.39 16.79 84.06
C ASP A 244 22.58 17.62 84.58
N LYS A 245 23.37 18.21 83.67
CA LYS A 245 24.44 19.16 84.06
C LYS A 245 23.90 20.40 84.77
N LYS A 246 22.81 20.99 84.29
CA LYS A 246 22.17 22.16 84.95
C LYS A 246 21.59 21.80 86.32
N LEU A 247 21.12 20.57 86.49
CA LEU A 247 20.58 20.06 87.76
C LEU A 247 21.70 19.79 88.77
N MET A 248 22.89 19.40 88.31
CA MET A 248 24.09 19.20 89.14
C MET A 248 24.79 20.52 89.54
N THR A 249 24.57 21.61 88.82
CA THR A 249 25.09 22.95 89.19
C THR A 249 24.02 23.73 89.97
N LEU A 250 24.03 23.65 91.31
CA LEU A 250 23.25 24.57 92.15
C LEU A 250 24.10 25.76 92.64
N PRO A 251 23.48 26.94 92.89
CA PRO A 251 22.07 27.11 93.23
C PRO A 251 21.22 27.67 92.08
N SER A 252 20.17 26.95 91.67
CA SER A 252 19.09 27.43 90.79
C SER A 252 17.78 27.55 91.57
N THR A 253 16.97 28.54 91.22
CA THR A 253 15.73 28.96 91.91
C THR A 253 14.61 27.92 91.81
N VAL A 254 13.73 27.86 92.81
CA VAL A 254 12.65 26.86 92.96
C VAL A 254 11.73 26.78 91.73
N GLU A 255 11.47 27.89 91.03
CA GLU A 255 10.76 27.89 89.74
C GLU A 255 11.46 27.10 88.62
N GLU A 256 12.80 27.15 88.53
CA GLU A 256 13.55 26.40 87.51
C GLU A 256 13.57 24.90 87.84
N GLN A 257 13.70 24.54 89.11
CA GLN A 257 13.59 23.14 89.54
C GLN A 257 12.21 22.55 89.25
N LYS A 258 11.14 23.34 89.43
CA LYS A 258 9.75 22.93 89.14
C LYS A 258 9.44 22.82 87.64
N LYS A 259 10.27 23.41 86.78
CA LYS A 259 10.17 23.33 85.31
C LYS A 259 10.98 22.18 84.71
N ILE A 260 11.83 21.53 85.52
CA ILE A 260 12.73 20.45 85.11
C ILE A 260 12.22 19.08 85.60
N ILE A 261 11.44 19.04 86.69
CA ILE A 261 10.78 17.85 87.27
C ILE A 261 9.37 17.71 86.73
#